data_AF-A0A2P6S9X2-F1
#
_entry.id   AF-A0A2P6S9X2-F1
#
_cell.length_a   1.000
_cell.length_b   1.000
_cell.length_c   1.000
_cell.angle_alpha   90.00
_cell.angle_beta   90.00
_cell.angle_gamma   90.00
#
_symmetry.space_group_name_H-M   'P 1'
#
loop_
_entity.id
_entity.type
_entity.pdbx_description
1 polymer ?
#
loop_
_entity_poly.entity_id
_entity_poly.type
_entity_poly.pdbx_seq_one_letter_code
_entity_poly.pdbx_strand_id
1 'polypeptide(L)'
;MLTIFNCFGRQFCLHFEAFHIGTAPVYMAFLRFMGDDDEAKQFTYSLEVGGGGRKLTWQGIPRSIRNSHQKVRDSQDGLIIQRNLALFFSGGNRQELKLKVAGRIWKEH
;
A
#
# COMPACT_ATOMS: atom_id res chain seq x y z
N MET A 1 1.72 0.75 -10.56
CA MET A 1 3.15 0.42 -10.33
C MET A 1 3.22 -0.82 -9.45
N LEU A 2 4.13 -1.74 -9.76
CA LEU A 2 4.40 -2.94 -8.97
C LEU A 2 5.89 -2.95 -8.61
N THR A 3 6.21 -3.22 -7.35
CA THR A 3 7.59 -3.35 -6.88
C THR A 3 7.72 -4.60 -6.01
N ILE A 4 8.74 -5.41 -6.27
CA ILE A 4 8.99 -6.66 -5.55
C ILE A 4 10.10 -6.42 -4.53
N PHE A 5 9.88 -6.89 -3.30
CA PHE A 5 10.83 -6.83 -2.20
C PHE A 5 11.19 -8.25 -1.75
N ASN A 6 12.45 -8.46 -1.38
CA ASN A 6 12.87 -9.64 -0.63
C ASN A 6 13.04 -9.26 0.84
N CYS A 7 12.36 -9.97 1.73
CA CYS A 7 12.46 -9.79 3.17
C CYS A 7 12.27 -11.15 3.86
N PHE A 8 13.10 -11.47 4.87
CA PHE A 8 13.08 -12.78 5.54
C PHE A 8 13.18 -13.99 4.59
N GLY A 9 13.89 -13.85 3.46
CA GLY A 9 13.99 -14.89 2.44
C GLY A 9 12.70 -15.15 1.65
N ARG A 10 11.68 -14.30 1.81
CA ARG A 10 10.40 -14.37 1.10
C ARG A 10 10.20 -13.14 0.22
N GLN A 11 9.33 -13.27 -0.78
CA GLN A 11 9.03 -12.19 -1.72
C GLN A 11 7.69 -11.52 -1.40
N PHE A 12 7.66 -10.19 -1.51
CA PHE A 12 6.48 -9.35 -1.29
C PHE A 12 6.30 -8.39 -2.46
N CYS A 13 5.05 -8.16 -2.85
CA CYS A 13 4.65 -7.31 -3.96
C CYS A 13 3.93 -6.06 -3.43
N LEU A 14 4.57 -4.90 -3.54
CA LEU A 14 3.90 -3.62 -3.29
C LEU A 14 3.18 -3.18 -4.56
N HIS A 15 1.88 -2.99 -4.41
CA HIS A 15 1.03 -2.37 -5.43
C HIS A 15 0.83 -0.90 -5.08
N PHE A 16 0.91 -0.05 -6.11
CA PHE A 16 0.46 1.33 -6.06
C PHE A 16 -0.37 1.63 -7.31
N GLU A 17 -1.66 1.94 -7.14
CA GLU A 17 -2.58 2.17 -8.24
C GLU A 17 -3.53 3.34 -7.99
N ALA A 18 -4.05 3.91 -9.07
CA ALA A 18 -5.06 4.96 -9.05
C ALA A 18 -6.39 4.39 -9.57
N PHE A 19 -7.48 4.69 -8.87
CA PHE A 19 -8.83 4.29 -9.28
C PHE A 19 -9.87 5.26 -8.69
N HIS A 20 -11.16 4.98 -8.91
CA HIS A 20 -12.25 5.78 -8.39
C HIS A 20 -13.07 4.98 -7.36
N ILE A 21 -13.36 5.61 -6.22
CA ILE A 21 -14.39 5.15 -5.30
C ILE A 21 -15.62 6.02 -5.55
N GLY A 22 -16.64 5.45 -6.19
CA GLY A 22 -17.73 6.24 -6.78
C GLY A 22 -17.17 7.19 -7.84
N THR A 23 -17.31 8.50 -7.61
CA THR A 23 -16.74 9.55 -8.46
C THR A 23 -15.44 10.14 -7.93
N ALA A 24 -14.98 9.72 -6.74
CA ALA A 24 -13.81 10.30 -6.09
C ALA A 24 -12.51 9.63 -6.56
N PRO A 25 -11.55 10.38 -7.16
CA PRO A 25 -10.25 9.82 -7.54
C PRO A 25 -9.38 9.59 -6.30
N VAL A 26 -8.88 8.36 -6.18
CA VAL A 26 -8.02 7.92 -5.08
C VAL A 26 -6.78 7.21 -5.60
N TYR A 27 -5.75 7.20 -4.76
CA TYR A 27 -4.60 6.31 -4.88
C TYR A 27 -4.70 5.26 -3.79
N MET A 28 -4.19 4.07 -4.06
CA MET A 28 -4.10 3.01 -3.06
C MET A 28 -2.76 2.31 -3.12
N ALA A 29 -2.21 2.04 -1.94
CA ALA A 29 -1.01 1.25 -1.76
C ALA A 29 -1.31 0.03 -0.86
N PHE A 30 -0.86 -1.15 -1.25
CA PHE A 30 -1.00 -2.36 -0.43
C PHE A 30 0.10 -3.36 -0.75
N LEU A 31 0.41 -4.23 0.22
CA LEU A 31 1.42 -5.27 0.09
C LEU A 31 0.75 -6.64 -0.05
N ARG A 32 1.23 -7.44 -1.01
CA ARG A 32 0.87 -8.86 -1.14
C ARG A 32 2.07 -9.75 -0.88
N PHE A 33 1.84 -10.90 -0.27
CA PHE A 33 2.85 -11.92 -0.01
C PHE A 33 2.88 -12.95 -1.15
N MET A 34 4.07 -13.28 -1.67
CA MET A 34 4.24 -14.31 -2.71
C MET A 34 4.28 -15.72 -2.11
N GLY A 35 3.15 -16.14 -1.55
CA GLY A 35 2.89 -17.47 -1.02
C GLY A 35 1.40 -17.61 -0.72
N ASP A 36 0.99 -18.54 0.14
CA ASP A 36 -0.42 -18.71 0.52
C ASP A 36 -0.86 -17.83 1.70
N ASP A 37 -2.16 -17.88 2.03
CA ASP A 37 -2.75 -17.06 3.08
C ASP A 37 -2.34 -17.50 4.49
N ASP A 38 -1.92 -18.76 4.69
CA ASP A 38 -1.48 -19.25 6.00
C ASP A 38 -0.04 -18.84 6.28
N GLU A 39 0.85 -18.93 5.29
CA GLU A 39 2.20 -18.37 5.35
C GLU A 39 2.17 -16.84 5.52
N ALA A 40 1.24 -16.15 4.85
CA ALA A 40 1.14 -14.70 4.92
C ALA A 40 0.86 -14.19 6.34
N LYS A 41 0.10 -14.93 7.16
CA LYS A 41 -0.22 -14.60 8.56
C LYS A 41 1.01 -14.53 9.47
N GLN A 42 2.14 -15.08 9.04
CA GLN A 42 3.41 -14.96 9.77
C GLN A 42 4.00 -13.55 9.68
N PHE A 43 3.47 -12.69 8.81
CA PHE A 43 4.03 -11.36 8.56
C PHE A 43 2.98 -10.29 8.80
N THR A 44 3.44 -9.16 9.31
CA THR A 44 2.70 -7.91 9.36
C THR A 44 3.48 -6.86 8.58
N TYR A 45 2.77 -5.96 7.92
CA TYR A 45 3.36 -4.82 7.25
C TYR A 45 2.68 -3.52 7.66
N SER A 46 3.41 -2.41 7.52
CA SER A 46 2.83 -1.07 7.52
C SER A 46 3.23 -0.31 6.27
N LEU A 47 2.33 0.55 5.79
CA LEU A 47 2.60 1.55 4.77
C LEU A 47 2.26 2.93 5.33
N GLU A 48 3.07 3.92 5.01
CA GLU A 48 2.93 5.29 5.48
C GLU A 48 3.16 6.27 4.33
N VAL A 49 2.33 7.32 4.30
CA VAL A 49 2.57 8.53 3.52
C VAL A 49 2.49 9.73 4.44
N GLY A 50 3.28 10.77 4.19
CA GLY A 50 3.28 11.95 5.05
C GLY A 50 4.00 13.15 4.48
N GLY A 51 3.78 14.29 5.12
CA GLY A 51 4.31 15.60 4.74
C GLY A 51 3.70 16.70 5.60
N GLY A 52 4.42 17.81 5.82
CA GLY A 52 3.92 18.96 6.58
C GLY A 52 3.47 18.63 8.00
N GLY A 53 4.23 17.76 8.70
CA GLY A 53 3.94 17.33 10.08
C GLY A 53 2.75 16.37 10.24
N ARG A 54 2.17 15.89 9.13
CA ARG A 54 1.04 14.95 9.13
C ARG A 54 1.43 13.65 8.42
N LYS A 55 0.77 12.56 8.79
CA LYS A 55 0.93 11.26 8.13
C LYS A 55 -0.35 10.44 8.16
N LEU A 56 -0.48 9.54 7.20
CA LEU A 56 -1.43 8.43 7.20
C LEU A 56 -0.65 7.13 7.23
N THR A 57 -1.08 6.20 8.08
CA THR A 57 -0.47 4.87 8.22
C THR A 57 -1.56 3.80 8.10
N TRP A 58 -1.26 2.76 7.34
CA TRP A 58 -2.04 1.53 7.24
C TRP A 58 -1.17 0.37 7.74
N GLN A 59 -1.76 -0.58 8.47
CA GLN A 59 -1.06 -1.75 8.97
C GLN A 59 -1.97 -2.98 8.93
N GLY A 60 -1.39 -4.13 8.59
CA GLY A 60 -2.11 -5.40 8.57
C GLY A 60 -1.28 -6.56 8.07
N ILE A 61 -1.93 -7.70 7.85
CA ILE A 61 -1.33 -8.89 7.24
C ILE A 61 -1.33 -8.73 5.71
N PRO A 62 -0.22 -8.99 5.00
CA PRO A 62 -0.20 -8.91 3.54
C PRO A 62 -1.13 -9.99 2.95
N ARG A 63 -1.88 -9.66 1.90
CA ARG A 63 -2.73 -10.65 1.22
C ARG A 63 -1.88 -11.62 0.41
N SER A 64 -2.26 -12.89 0.32
CA SER A 64 -1.60 -13.82 -0.61
C SER A 64 -1.66 -13.33 -2.06
N ILE A 65 -0.63 -13.61 -2.85
CA ILE A 65 -0.59 -13.38 -4.29
C ILE A 65 -1.69 -14.15 -5.05
N ARG A 66 -2.21 -15.24 -4.45
CA ARG A 66 -3.34 -16.02 -4.97
C ARG A 66 -4.65 -15.22 -4.97
N ASN A 67 -4.77 -14.23 -4.09
CA ASN A 67 -5.85 -13.23 -4.16
C ASN A 67 -5.47 -12.17 -5.20
N SER A 68 -6.25 -12.02 -6.27
CA SER A 68 -5.96 -11.05 -7.33
C SER A 68 -5.86 -9.62 -6.77
N HIS A 69 -5.00 -8.81 -7.37
CA HIS A 69 -4.86 -7.41 -6.94
C HIS A 69 -6.16 -6.62 -7.12
N GLN A 70 -6.98 -6.94 -8.14
CA GLN A 70 -8.30 -6.36 -8.30
C GLN A 70 -9.22 -6.67 -7.12
N LYS A 71 -9.21 -7.91 -6.61
CA LYS A 71 -10.03 -8.28 -5.43
C LYS A 71 -9.63 -7.47 -4.19
N VAL A 72 -8.33 -7.26 -3.98
CA VAL A 72 -7.82 -6.45 -2.86
C VAL A 72 -8.22 -4.98 -3.00
N ARG A 73 -8.09 -4.43 -4.22
CA ARG A 73 -8.52 -3.06 -4.56
C ARG A 73 -10.01 -2.86 -4.37
N ASP A 74 -10.82 -3.75 -4.93
CA ASP A 74 -12.29 -3.64 -4.92
C ASP A 74 -12.86 -3.81 -3.50
N SER A 75 -12.18 -4.58 -2.64
CA SER A 75 -12.47 -4.65 -1.20
C SER A 75 -11.85 -3.53 -0.37
N GLN A 76 -11.12 -2.59 -0.99
CA GLN A 76 -10.50 -1.44 -0.34
C GLN A 76 -9.55 -1.80 0.82
N ASP A 77 -8.88 -2.95 0.72
CA ASP A 77 -8.05 -3.54 1.77
C ASP A 77 -6.58 -3.07 1.65
N GLY A 78 -6.35 -1.80 2.00
CA GLY A 78 -5.04 -1.15 1.84
C GLY A 78 -5.04 0.34 2.20
N LEU A 79 -3.88 0.99 2.08
CA LEU A 79 -3.71 2.42 2.33
C LEU A 79 -4.35 3.24 1.20
N ILE A 80 -5.56 3.74 1.41
CA ILE A 80 -6.27 4.62 0.47
C ILE A 80 -6.00 6.09 0.79
N ILE A 81 -5.69 6.87 -0.25
CA ILE A 81 -5.33 8.28 -0.13
C ILE A 81 -6.09 9.05 -1.22
N GLN A 82 -6.95 9.99 -0.81
CA GLN A 82 -7.62 10.88 -1.75
C GLN A 82 -6.62 11.73 -2.51
N ARG A 83 -6.91 12.04 -3.79
CA ARG A 83 -6.02 12.79 -4.67
C ARG A 83 -5.48 14.09 -4.05
N ASN A 84 -6.34 14.88 -3.42
CA ASN A 84 -5.94 16.16 -2.82
C ASN A 84 -4.92 15.98 -1.69
N LEU A 85 -5.06 14.92 -0.89
CA LEU A 85 -4.14 14.62 0.20
C LEU A 85 -2.83 14.02 -0.33
N ALA A 86 -2.88 13.20 -1.37
CA ALA A 86 -1.69 12.68 -2.04
C ALA A 86 -0.84 13.83 -2.65
N LEU A 87 -1.49 14.83 -3.25
CA LEU A 87 -0.83 16.03 -3.77
C LEU A 87 -0.28 16.92 -2.65
N PHE A 88 -0.97 17.00 -1.51
CA PHE A 88 -0.43 17.68 -0.32
C PHE A 88 0.85 17.00 0.20
N PHE A 89 0.84 15.67 0.34
CA PHE A 89 2.01 14.91 0.78
C PHE A 89 3.15 14.84 -0.25
N SER A 90 2.87 15.11 -1.53
CA SER A 90 3.89 15.14 -2.58
C SER A 90 4.90 16.29 -2.44
N GLY A 91 4.59 17.34 -1.67
CA GLY A 91 5.46 18.50 -1.47
C GLY A 91 5.68 19.29 -2.77
N GLY A 92 5.00 20.43 -2.93
CA GLY A 92 5.13 21.26 -4.13
C GLY A 92 3.87 22.08 -4.42
N ASN A 93 3.68 22.45 -5.70
CA ASN A 93 2.54 23.26 -6.17
C ASN A 93 1.21 22.49 -6.32
N ARG A 94 1.13 21.24 -5.82
CA ARG A 94 -0.04 20.35 -5.92
C ARG A 94 -0.49 20.01 -7.35
N GLN A 95 0.40 20.09 -8.34
CA GLN A 95 0.09 19.69 -9.72
C GLN A 95 0.69 18.32 -10.08
N GLU A 96 1.91 18.04 -9.61
CA GLU A 96 2.60 16.77 -9.84
C GLU A 96 2.48 15.83 -8.64
N LEU A 97 2.25 14.54 -8.92
CA LEU A 97 2.26 13.49 -7.91
C LEU A 97 3.71 13.03 -7.68
N LYS A 98 4.27 13.37 -6.52
CA LYS A 98 5.61 12.94 -6.03
C LYS A 98 5.49 12.25 -4.67
N LEU A 99 4.45 11.44 -4.54
CA LEU A 99 4.09 10.79 -3.28
C LEU A 99 5.14 9.73 -2.92
N LYS A 100 5.79 9.89 -1.76
CA LYS A 100 6.66 8.87 -1.19
C LYS A 100 5.88 7.96 -0.27
N VAL A 101 5.79 6.68 -0.63
CA VAL A 101 5.26 5.62 0.24
C VAL A 101 6.43 4.97 0.95
N ALA A 102 6.42 4.99 2.28
CA ALA A 102 7.35 4.26 3.13
C ALA A 102 6.65 3.04 3.74
N GLY A 103 7.41 2.03 4.15
CA GLY A 103 6.81 0.86 4.80
C GLY A 103 7.82 0.02 5.55
N ARG A 104 7.29 -0.89 6.37
CA ARG A 104 8.05 -1.89 7.13
C ARG A 104 7.34 -3.23 7.04
N ILE A 105 8.12 -4.31 7.03
CA ILE A 105 7.64 -5.69 7.12
C ILE A 105 8.33 -6.31 8.35
N TRP A 106 7.58 -7.01 9.18
CA TRP A 106 8.13 -7.78 10.28
C TRP A 106 7.40 -9.13 10.39
N LYS A 107 8.07 -10.08 11.03
CA LYS A 107 7.53 -11.41 11.29
C LYS A 107 6.94 -11.42 12.70
N GLU A 108 5.71 -11.92 12.84
CA GLU A 108 5.13 -12.18 14.16
C GLU A 108 5.79 -13.45 14.74
N HIS A 109 6.16 -13.41 16.01
CA HIS A 109 6.86 -14.49 16.72
C HIS A 109 5.90 -15.52 17.31
#